data_AF-A0A8X7PX10-F1
#
_entry.id   AF-A0A8X7PX10-F1
#
_cell.length_a   1.000
_cell.length_b   1.000
_cell.length_c   1.000
_cell.angle_alpha   90.00
_cell.angle_beta   90.00
_cell.angle_gamma   90.00
#
_symmetry.space_group_name_H-M   'P 1'
#
loop_
_entity.id
_entity.type
_entity.pdbx_description
1 polymer ?
#
loop_
_entity_poly.entity_id
_entity_poly.type
_entity_poly.pdbx_seq_one_letter_code
_entity_poly.pdbx_strand_id
1 'polypeptide(L)'
;MSQNPPTKPYVPEILKVVDGIILCKNGYQTYPIQGAKAKIVCSEPGSYGKDKKDVVIYSDPTDSKGYFHVALTNIKDLLHCRVKLYTSPVEACNNPTNVNKGLTGLPLSMYGYRYHSDKNLKIFSVGPFYFTGHKAAPTTPKY
;
A
#
# COMPACT_ATOMS: atom_id res chain seq x y z
N MET A 1 3.39 10.94 53.09
CA MET A 1 4.16 10.36 51.97
C MET A 1 3.22 10.24 50.79
N SER A 2 3.32 11.13 49.79
CA SER A 2 2.47 11.07 48.60
C SER A 2 3.06 10.02 47.65
N GLN A 3 2.35 8.90 47.45
CA GLN A 3 2.75 7.91 46.46
C GLN A 3 2.48 8.49 45.07
N ASN A 4 3.54 8.71 44.28
CA ASN A 4 3.39 9.01 42.87
C ASN A 4 2.71 7.81 42.19
N PRO A 5 1.72 8.04 41.31
CA PRO A 5 1.07 6.94 40.59
C PRO A 5 2.13 6.18 39.77
N PRO A 6 1.99 4.84 39.63
CA PRO A 6 2.94 4.03 38.89
C PRO A 6 2.99 4.51 37.44
N THR A 7 4.15 5.02 37.02
CA THR A 7 4.42 5.40 35.64
C THR A 7 4.30 4.14 34.79
N LYS A 8 3.30 4.09 33.89
CA LYS A 8 3.15 2.98 32.95
C LYS A 8 4.47 2.84 32.16
N PRO A 9 5.04 1.63 32.01
CA PRO A 9 6.25 1.44 31.23
C PRO A 9 6.05 2.01 29.82
N TYR A 10 6.92 2.91 29.38
CA TYR A 10 6.92 3.42 28.02
C TYR A 10 7.33 2.28 27.09
N VAL A 11 6.37 1.80 26.28
CA VAL A 11 6.62 0.84 25.21
C VAL A 11 6.67 1.66 23.92
N PRO A 12 7.84 1.76 23.25
CA PRO A 12 7.94 2.50 22.01
C PRO A 12 6.97 1.95 20.97
N GLU A 13 6.15 2.81 20.38
CA GLU A 13 5.21 2.39 19.34
C GLU A 13 5.99 1.88 18.12
N ILE A 14 5.62 0.68 17.65
CA ILE A 14 6.26 0.06 16.49
C ILE A 14 5.75 0.75 15.23
N LEU A 15 6.66 1.37 14.47
CA LEU A 15 6.30 2.02 13.21
C LEU A 15 5.91 0.97 12.18
N LYS A 16 4.76 1.15 11.54
CA LYS A 16 4.29 0.30 10.44
C LYS A 16 4.54 1.03 9.13
N VAL A 17 5.20 0.39 8.18
CA VAL A 17 5.44 0.92 6.84
C VAL A 17 4.92 -0.05 5.81
N VAL A 18 4.21 0.46 4.81
CA VAL A 18 3.88 -0.27 3.59
C VAL A 18 4.87 0.14 2.51
N ASP A 19 5.54 -0.82 1.89
CA ASP A 19 6.37 -0.59 0.73
C ASP A 19 5.89 -1.41 -0.47
N GLY A 20 6.11 -0.91 -1.67
CA GLY A 20 5.71 -1.61 -2.87
C GLY A 20 6.26 -0.95 -4.12
N ILE A 21 6.02 -1.58 -5.26
CA ILE A 21 6.49 -1.12 -6.57
C ILE A 21 5.31 -0.98 -7.53
N ILE A 22 5.31 0.09 -8.32
CA ILE A 22 4.32 0.35 -9.37
C ILE A 22 5.04 0.37 -10.72
N LEU A 23 4.55 -0.48 -11.62
CA LEU A 23 5.10 -0.68 -12.96
C LEU A 23 4.06 -0.32 -14.02
N CYS A 24 4.54 0.03 -15.21
CA CYS A 24 3.77 0.08 -16.42
C CYS A 24 3.91 -1.26 -17.14
N LYS A 25 2.79 -1.81 -17.63
CA LYS A 25 2.78 -2.89 -18.62
C LYS A 25 2.08 -2.41 -19.89
N ASN A 26 2.84 -2.09 -20.92
CA ASN A 26 2.33 -1.55 -22.20
C ASN A 26 2.77 -2.48 -23.34
N GLY A 27 1.88 -3.35 -23.81
CA GLY A 27 2.25 -4.44 -24.73
C GLY A 27 3.25 -5.42 -24.07
N TYR A 28 4.40 -5.64 -24.72
CA TYR A 28 5.52 -6.45 -24.18
C TYR A 28 6.42 -5.69 -23.20
N GLN A 29 6.35 -4.36 -23.17
CA GLN A 29 7.24 -3.56 -22.34
C GLN A 29 6.73 -3.48 -20.90
N THR A 30 7.61 -3.79 -19.95
CA THR A 30 7.37 -3.57 -18.52
C THR A 30 8.48 -2.69 -17.96
N TYR A 31 8.11 -1.57 -17.33
CA TYR A 31 9.07 -0.60 -16.79
C TYR A 31 8.52 0.11 -15.55
N PRO A 32 9.37 0.59 -14.63
CA PRO A 32 8.92 1.32 -13.45
C PRO A 32 8.32 2.68 -13.82
N ILE A 33 7.27 3.09 -13.10
CA ILE A 33 6.68 4.41 -13.27
C ILE A 33 7.20 5.30 -12.15
N GLN A 34 7.99 6.32 -12.48
CA GLN A 34 8.31 7.40 -11.56
C GLN A 34 7.10 8.32 -11.41
N GLY A 35 6.79 8.71 -10.17
CA GLY A 35 5.72 9.64 -9.86
C GLY A 35 4.30 9.03 -9.78
N ALA A 36 4.16 7.72 -9.96
CA ALA A 36 2.91 7.01 -9.69
C ALA A 36 2.57 7.03 -8.19
N LYS A 37 1.31 6.81 -7.85
CA LYS A 37 0.85 6.81 -6.45
C LYS A 37 -0.02 5.60 -6.17
N ALA A 38 0.10 5.09 -4.96
CA ALA A 38 -0.82 4.16 -4.33
C ALA A 38 -1.69 4.89 -3.30
N LYS A 39 -2.75 4.23 -2.85
CA LYS A 39 -3.53 4.63 -1.68
C LYS A 39 -3.82 3.43 -0.80
N ILE A 40 -3.85 3.64 0.49
CA ILE A 40 -4.27 2.67 1.49
C ILE A 40 -5.65 3.11 1.97
N VAL A 41 -6.61 2.21 1.89
CA VAL A 41 -7.98 2.40 2.40
C VAL A 41 -8.17 1.47 3.57
N CYS A 42 -8.33 2.04 4.76
CA CYS A 42 -8.60 1.32 6.00
C CYS A 42 -10.02 1.59 6.45
N SER A 43 -10.86 0.56 6.48
CA SER A 43 -12.20 0.69 7.06
C SER A 43 -12.12 0.48 8.57
N GLU A 44 -12.55 1.45 9.36
CA GLU A 44 -12.76 1.19 10.78
C GLU A 44 -13.98 0.26 10.93
N PRO A 45 -13.90 -0.79 11.77
CA PRO A 45 -15.07 -1.58 12.08
C PRO A 45 -16.07 -0.66 12.80
N GLY A 46 -17.11 -0.24 12.07
CA GLY A 46 -18.20 0.53 12.65
C GLY A 46 -18.81 -0.25 13.83
N SER A 47 -19.08 0.45 14.92
CA SER A 47 -19.94 -0.08 15.98
C SER A 47 -21.32 -0.40 15.38
N TYR A 48 -22.04 -1.38 15.92
CA TYR A 48 -23.38 -1.73 15.44
C TYR A 48 -24.26 -0.46 15.33
N GLY A 49 -24.81 -0.19 14.14
CA GLY A 49 -25.63 1.00 13.88
C GLY A 49 -24.88 2.31 13.54
N LYS A 50 -23.57 2.29 13.30
CA LYS A 50 -22.81 3.46 12.81
C LYS A 50 -22.19 3.21 11.44
N ASP A 51 -22.17 4.25 10.61
CA ASP A 51 -21.53 4.22 9.30
C ASP A 51 -20.04 3.90 9.42
N LYS A 52 -19.56 3.00 8.56
CA LYS A 52 -18.14 2.69 8.44
C LYS A 52 -17.42 3.94 7.93
N LYS A 53 -16.49 4.47 8.73
CA LYS A 53 -15.59 5.53 8.29
C LYS A 53 -14.37 4.89 7.65
N ASP A 54 -14.15 5.19 6.38
CA ASP A 54 -12.93 4.83 5.69
C ASP A 54 -11.88 5.93 5.90
N VAL A 55 -10.70 5.53 6.37
CA VAL A 55 -9.51 6.36 6.38
C VAL A 55 -8.73 6.07 5.10
N VAL A 56 -8.48 7.11 4.31
CA VAL A 56 -7.69 7.01 3.06
C VAL A 56 -6.36 7.71 3.25
N ILE A 57 -5.27 6.98 3.02
CA ILE A 57 -3.90 7.48 3.09
C ILE A 57 -3.30 7.35 1.69
N TYR A 58 -2.73 8.43 1.16
CA TYR A 58 -2.06 8.43 -0.13
C TYR A 58 -0.57 8.24 0.04
N SER A 59 0.06 7.52 -0.89
CA SER A 59 1.51 7.48 -0.94
C SER A 59 2.08 8.78 -1.52
N ASP A 60 3.33 9.04 -1.18
CA ASP A 60 4.16 9.91 -1.98
C ASP A 60 4.33 9.35 -3.40
N PRO A 61 4.71 10.20 -4.38
CA PRO A 61 5.03 9.74 -5.72
C PRO A 61 6.18 8.72 -5.68
N THR A 62 6.08 7.68 -6.49
CA THR A 62 7.13 6.65 -6.61
C THR A 62 8.45 7.22 -7.09
N ASP A 63 9.55 6.62 -6.65
CA ASP A 63 10.89 6.96 -7.09
C ASP A 63 11.17 6.54 -8.55
N SER A 64 12.38 6.79 -9.06
CA SER A 64 12.79 6.43 -10.43
C SER A 64 12.80 4.92 -10.70
N LYS A 65 12.79 4.09 -9.65
CA LYS A 65 12.69 2.63 -9.71
C LYS A 65 11.26 2.14 -9.49
N GLY A 66 10.29 3.04 -9.33
CA GLY A 66 8.88 2.74 -9.17
C GLY A 66 8.47 2.37 -7.74
N TYR A 67 9.36 2.53 -6.74
CA TYR A 67 9.04 2.20 -5.36
C TYR A 67 8.29 3.33 -4.65
N PHE A 68 7.31 2.95 -3.82
CA PHE A 68 6.65 3.85 -2.88
C PHE A 68 6.78 3.30 -1.45
N HIS A 69 6.71 4.21 -0.48
CA HIS A 69 6.70 3.90 0.95
C HIS A 69 5.62 4.73 1.64
N VAL A 70 4.88 4.13 2.57
CA VAL A 70 3.87 4.83 3.38
C VAL A 70 3.99 4.42 4.84
N ALA A 71 4.26 5.40 5.70
CA ALA A 71 4.20 5.21 7.15
C ALA A 71 2.75 5.28 7.64
N LEU A 72 2.33 4.27 8.41
CA LEU A 72 1.00 4.16 8.99
C LEU A 72 1.06 4.51 10.48
N THR A 73 1.23 5.80 10.80
CA THR A 73 1.43 6.29 12.17
C THR A 73 0.16 6.25 13.04
N ASN A 74 -1.01 6.45 12.45
CA ASN A 74 -2.28 6.53 13.19
C ASN A 74 -3.19 5.30 13.00
N ILE A 75 -2.68 4.21 12.42
CA ILE A 75 -3.46 3.01 12.14
C ILE A 75 -3.05 1.88 13.09
N LYS A 76 -3.93 1.58 14.04
CA LYS A 76 -3.68 0.53 15.05
C LYS A 76 -3.81 -0.88 14.47
N ASP A 77 -4.88 -1.12 13.71
CA ASP A 77 -5.20 -2.43 13.11
C ASP A 77 -5.19 -2.35 11.58
N LEU A 78 -4.51 -3.31 10.94
CA LEU A 78 -4.40 -3.44 9.49
C LEU A 78 -5.40 -4.43 8.89
N LEU A 79 -6.22 -5.10 9.73
CA LEU A 79 -7.16 -6.14 9.31
C LEU A 79 -8.06 -5.73 8.15
N HIS A 80 -8.49 -4.47 8.15
CA HIS A 80 -9.40 -3.90 7.17
C HIS A 80 -8.73 -2.89 6.22
N CYS A 81 -7.40 -2.84 6.23
CA CYS A 81 -6.62 -2.00 5.33
C CYS A 81 -6.31 -2.71 4.01
N ARG A 82 -6.52 -1.99 2.91
CA ARG A 82 -6.25 -2.45 1.55
C ARG A 82 -5.39 -1.45 0.79
N VAL A 83 -4.33 -1.91 0.13
CA VAL A 83 -3.49 -1.08 -0.74
C VAL A 83 -4.02 -1.16 -2.18
N LYS A 84 -4.17 0.00 -2.83
CA LYS A 84 -4.72 0.15 -4.18
C LYS A 84 -3.85 1.07 -5.02
N LEU A 85 -3.87 0.89 -6.33
CA LEU A 85 -3.41 1.90 -7.27
C LEU A 85 -4.25 3.18 -7.13
N TYR A 86 -3.61 4.32 -7.32
CA TYR A 86 -4.30 5.61 -7.32
C TYR A 86 -4.11 6.37 -8.64
N THR A 87 -2.90 6.82 -8.94
CA THR A 87 -2.64 7.63 -10.14
C THR A 87 -1.31 7.25 -10.80
N SER A 88 -1.23 7.48 -12.11
CA SER A 88 0.00 7.42 -12.89
C SER A 88 0.17 8.75 -13.63
N PRO A 89 1.38 9.34 -13.63
CA PRO A 89 1.66 10.56 -14.39
C PRO A 89 1.96 10.29 -15.87
N VAL A 90 2.09 9.02 -16.28
CA VAL A 90 2.43 8.65 -17.66
C VAL A 90 1.13 8.45 -18.44
N GLU A 91 0.82 9.38 -19.35
CA GLU A 91 -0.41 9.34 -20.16
C GLU A 91 -0.57 8.02 -20.93
N ALA A 92 0.51 7.53 -21.53
CA ALA A 92 0.50 6.26 -22.25
C ALA A 92 0.40 5.01 -21.33
N CYS A 93 0.33 5.19 -20.01
CA CYS A 93 0.25 4.12 -19.02
C CYS A 93 -0.47 4.55 -17.74
N ASN A 94 -1.72 4.98 -17.90
CA ASN A 94 -2.56 5.50 -16.82
C ASN A 94 -3.79 4.64 -16.52
N ASN A 95 -4.02 3.53 -17.23
CA ASN A 95 -5.15 2.63 -16.96
C ASN A 95 -4.78 1.65 -15.84
N PRO A 96 -5.38 1.75 -14.64
CA PRO A 96 -5.05 0.84 -13.54
C PRO A 96 -5.52 -0.59 -13.85
N THR A 97 -4.73 -1.59 -13.44
CA THR A 97 -5.10 -3.00 -13.61
C THR A 97 -5.38 -3.67 -12.27
N ASN A 98 -6.11 -4.79 -12.29
CA ASN A 98 -6.34 -5.58 -11.09
C ASN A 98 -5.29 -6.67 -10.83
N VAL A 99 -4.14 -6.63 -11.52
CA VAL A 99 -3.02 -7.54 -11.25
C VAL A 99 -2.57 -7.32 -9.80
N ASN A 100 -2.35 -8.43 -9.07
CA ASN A 100 -2.04 -8.41 -7.63
C ASN A 100 -3.05 -7.61 -6.79
N LYS A 101 -4.33 -7.55 -7.22
CA LYS A 101 -5.40 -6.79 -6.58
C LYS A 101 -5.16 -5.27 -6.56
N GLY A 102 -4.46 -4.73 -7.56
CA GLY A 102 -4.20 -3.29 -7.69
C GLY A 102 -5.46 -2.41 -7.69
N LEU A 103 -6.60 -2.91 -8.20
CA LEU A 103 -7.88 -2.19 -8.21
C LEU A 103 -8.77 -2.52 -7.01
N THR A 104 -9.03 -3.81 -6.78
CA THR A 104 -9.92 -4.26 -5.71
C THR A 104 -9.32 -4.02 -4.33
N GLY A 105 -7.99 -3.99 -4.25
CA GLY A 105 -7.20 -3.71 -3.07
C GLY A 105 -6.61 -4.94 -2.44
N LEU A 106 -5.32 -4.87 -2.14
CA LEU A 106 -4.56 -5.92 -1.49
C LEU A 106 -4.69 -5.84 0.04
N PRO A 107 -5.28 -6.84 0.72
CA PRO A 107 -5.42 -6.81 2.18
C PRO A 107 -4.06 -6.92 2.86
N LEU A 108 -3.72 -5.95 3.73
CA LEU A 108 -2.43 -5.94 4.44
C LEU A 108 -2.30 -7.06 5.48
N SER A 109 -3.41 -7.50 6.06
CA SER A 109 -3.46 -8.57 7.07
C SER A 109 -3.03 -9.95 6.57
N MET A 110 -3.01 -10.16 5.25
CA MET A 110 -2.61 -11.44 4.66
C MET A 110 -1.08 -11.55 4.45
N TYR A 111 -0.32 -10.48 4.68
CA TYR A 111 1.11 -10.44 4.41
C TYR A 111 1.93 -10.50 5.70
N GLY A 112 2.96 -11.35 5.68
CA GLY A 112 3.99 -11.34 6.72
C GLY A 112 4.76 -10.01 6.69
N TYR A 113 5.05 -9.46 7.86
CA TYR A 113 5.89 -8.27 7.97
C TYR A 113 7.36 -8.66 8.13
N ARG A 114 8.26 -7.85 7.56
CA ARG A 114 9.67 -7.88 7.94
C ARG A 114 9.87 -6.97 9.14
N TYR A 115 10.41 -7.51 10.22
CA TYR A 115 10.72 -6.73 11.42
C TYR A 115 12.17 -6.25 11.39
N HIS A 116 12.35 -4.95 11.52
CA HIS A 116 13.64 -4.28 11.63
C HIS A 116 13.78 -3.78 13.07
N SER A 117 14.46 -4.58 13.91
CA SER A 117 14.60 -4.35 15.34
C SER A 117 15.40 -3.08 15.66
N ASP A 118 16.39 -2.76 14.83
CA ASP A 118 17.23 -1.56 14.90
C ASP A 118 16.40 -0.27 14.79
N LYS A 119 15.30 -0.30 14.01
CA LYS A 119 14.43 0.86 13.75
C LYS A 119 13.05 0.73 14.39
N ASN A 120 12.81 -0.32 15.18
CA ASN A 120 11.51 -0.66 15.75
C ASN A 120 10.37 -0.59 14.71
N LEU A 121 10.61 -1.22 13.56
CA LEU A 121 9.84 -1.04 12.32
C LEU A 121 9.28 -2.37 11.79
N LYS A 122 8.01 -2.39 11.38
CA LYS A 122 7.37 -3.47 10.63
C LYS A 122 7.11 -3.01 9.20
N ILE A 123 7.74 -3.68 8.23
CA ILE A 123 7.55 -3.41 6.80
C ILE A 123 6.62 -4.46 6.19
N PHE A 124 5.55 -4.00 5.53
CA PHE A 124 4.59 -4.79 4.80
C PHE A 124 4.79 -4.57 3.30
N SER A 125 5.42 -5.54 2.63
CA SER A 125 5.67 -5.45 1.18
C SER A 125 4.49 -5.90 0.35
N VAL A 126 4.15 -5.08 -0.65
CA VAL A 126 3.03 -5.31 -1.56
C VAL A 126 3.44 -5.18 -3.03
N GLY A 127 2.58 -5.68 -3.92
CA GLY A 127 2.78 -5.59 -5.36
C GLY A 127 3.71 -6.68 -5.92
N PRO A 128 4.30 -6.47 -7.11
CA PRO A 128 4.19 -5.27 -7.96
C PRO A 128 2.76 -4.97 -8.40
N PHE A 129 2.38 -3.69 -8.47
CA PHE A 129 1.12 -3.25 -9.08
C PHE A 129 1.36 -2.70 -10.48
N TYR A 130 0.33 -2.74 -11.34
CA TYR A 130 0.49 -2.39 -12.74
C TYR A 130 -0.56 -1.40 -13.24
N PHE A 131 -0.10 -0.33 -13.87
CA PHE A 131 -0.88 0.40 -14.86
C PHE A 131 -0.62 -0.19 -16.26
N THR A 132 -1.53 0.05 -17.18
CA THR A 132 -1.40 -0.33 -18.59
C THR A 132 -1.77 0.83 -19.51
N GLY A 133 -1.30 0.75 -20.75
CA GLY A 133 -1.63 1.68 -21.82
C GLY A 133 -2.71 1.15 -22.74
N HIS A 134 -2.94 1.85 -23.85
CA HIS A 134 -3.86 1.42 -24.90
C HIS A 134 -3.31 0.28 -25.77
N LYS A 135 -2.01 -0.05 -25.68
CA LYS A 135 -1.44 -1.18 -26.43
C LYS A 135 -1.85 -2.47 -25.74
N ALA A 136 -2.73 -3.23 -26.41
CA ALA A 136 -3.06 -4.57 -25.98
C ALA A 136 -1.79 -5.43 -25.87
N ALA A 137 -1.74 -6.29 -24.86
CA ALA A 137 -0.78 -7.38 -24.87
C ALA A 137 -1.10 -8.26 -26.10
N PRO A 138 -0.13 -8.54 -26.96
CA PRO A 138 -0.36 -9.43 -28.10
C PRO A 138 -0.84 -10.79 -27.60
N THR A 139 -1.86 -11.32 -28.27
CA THR A 139 -2.42 -12.63 -27.99
C THR A 139 -1.34 -13.69 -28.16
N THR A 140 -1.04 -14.45 -27.11
CA THR A 140 -0.21 -15.65 -27.22
C THR A 140 -0.80 -16.56 -28.30
N PRO A 141 -0.01 -17.00 -29.31
CA PRO A 141 -0.48 -17.99 -30.26
C PRO A 141 -0.91 -19.24 -29.49
N LYS A 142 -2.12 -19.74 -29.75
CA LYS A 142 -2.50 -21.07 -29.30
C LYS A 142 -1.72 -22.06 -30.16
N TYR A 143 -0.76 -22.76 -29.57
CA TYR A 143 -0.13 -23.94 -30.16
C TYR A 143 -0.97 -25.17 -29.82
#